data_AF-A0A931IRT0-F1
#
_entry.id   AF-A0A931IRT0-F1
#
_cell.length_a   1.000
_cell.length_b   1.000
_cell.length_c   1.000
_cell.angle_alpha   90.00
_cell.angle_beta   90.00
_cell.angle_gamma   90.00
#
_symmetry.space_group_name_H-M   'P 1'
#
loop_
_entity.id
_entity.type
_entity.pdbx_description
1 polymer ?
#
loop_
_entity_poly.entity_id
_entity_poly.type
_entity_poly.pdbx_seq_one_letter_code
_entity_poly.pdbx_strand_id
1 'polypeptide(L)'
;MRVLLFVVHQIWWLAVAYLPIAQFRLRQTYSRSIGCPEAGDCYVPGSEFLLNLDLLIFCSGFVLWPLCVHHFIVRPWLAYRRAATARAQRPNLL
;
A
#
# COMPACT_ATOMS: atom_id res chain seq x y z
N MET A 1 -19.68 -7.85 -16.06
CA MET A 1 -18.80 -8.10 -14.88
C MET A 1 -17.29 -8.03 -15.19
N ARG A 2 -16.78 -8.65 -16.27
CA ARG A 2 -15.34 -8.59 -16.61
C ARG A 2 -14.79 -7.18 -16.81
N VAL A 3 -15.58 -6.28 -17.40
CA VAL A 3 -15.19 -4.87 -17.61
C VAL A 3 -15.08 -4.12 -16.28
N LEU A 4 -16.00 -4.35 -15.35
CA LEU A 4 -15.97 -3.73 -14.02
C LEU A 4 -14.69 -4.13 -13.27
N LEU A 5 -14.34 -5.41 -13.29
CA LEU A 5 -13.10 -5.92 -12.71
C LEU A 5 -11.86 -5.30 -13.35
N PHE A 6 -11.86 -5.12 -14.66
CA PHE A 6 -10.75 -4.46 -15.36
C PHE A 6 -10.61 -3.00 -14.96
N VAL A 7 -11.72 -2.26 -14.88
CA VAL A 7 -11.72 -0.85 -14.47
C VAL A 7 -11.25 -0.70 -13.02
N VAL A 8 -11.75 -1.54 -12.11
CA VAL A 8 -11.30 -1.56 -10.71
C VAL A 8 -9.80 -1.86 -10.62
N HIS A 9 -9.30 -2.79 -11.43
CA HIS A 9 -7.87 -3.12 -11.48
C HIS A 9 -7.03 -1.94 -11.98
N GLN A 10 -7.49 -1.22 -13.00
CA GLN A 10 -6.81 -0.03 -13.50
C GLN A 10 -6.79 1.08 -12.46
N ILE A 11 -7.93 1.38 -11.83
CA ILE A 11 -8.04 2.41 -10.77
C ILE A 11 -7.11 2.05 -9.60
N TRP A 12 -7.06 0.78 -9.23
CA TRP A 12 -6.18 0.28 -8.18
C TRP A 12 -4.71 0.55 -8.48
N TRP A 13 -4.24 0.19 -9.67
CA TRP A 13 -2.85 0.45 -10.08
C TRP A 13 -2.53 1.94 -10.12
N LEU A 14 -3.50 2.76 -10.55
CA LEU A 14 -3.35 4.20 -10.59
C LEU A 14 -3.22 4.78 -9.17
N ALA A 15 -3.98 4.25 -8.21
CA ALA A 15 -3.85 4.60 -6.79
C ALA A 15 -2.48 4.19 -6.22
N VAL A 16 -2.00 2.97 -6.53
CA VAL A 16 -0.66 2.50 -6.12
C VAL A 16 0.44 3.42 -6.67
N ALA A 17 0.36 3.80 -7.94
CA ALA A 17 1.34 4.70 -8.57
C ALA A 17 1.32 6.12 -8.00
N TYR A 18 0.17 6.56 -7.47
CA TYR A 18 0.00 7.89 -6.89
C TYR A 18 0.53 8.00 -5.45
N LEU A 19 0.63 6.89 -4.70
CA LEU A 19 1.13 6.86 -3.32
C LEU A 19 2.47 7.60 -3.10
N PRO A 20 3.55 7.38 -3.87
CA PRO A 20 4.82 8.09 -3.67
C PRO A 20 4.70 9.61 -3.90
N ILE A 21 3.86 10.02 -4.85
CA ILE A 21 3.60 11.44 -5.15
C ILE A 21 2.85 12.08 -3.98
N ALA A 22 1.84 11.41 -3.44
CA ALA A 22 1.09 11.86 -2.28
C ALA A 22 1.99 12.02 -1.05
N GLN A 23 2.87 11.05 -0.77
CA GLN A 23 3.84 11.13 0.31
C GLN A 23 4.84 12.28 0.12
N PHE A 24 5.32 12.48 -1.10
CA PHE A 24 6.25 13.58 -1.41
C PHE A 24 5.60 14.96 -1.22
N ARG A 25 4.36 15.13 -1.70
CA ARG A 25 3.59 16.37 -1.51
C ARG A 25 3.35 16.67 -0.03
N LEU A 26 2.93 15.67 0.75
CA LEU A 26 2.70 15.85 2.19
C LEU A 26 3.98 16.28 2.91
N ARG A 27 5.11 15.66 2.57
CA ARG A 27 6.43 15.99 3.14
C ARG A 27 6.87 17.42 2.79
N GLN A 28 6.64 17.87 1.56
CA GLN A 28 6.91 19.25 1.15
C GLN A 28 6.07 20.25 1.95
N THR A 29 4.77 20.00 2.11
CA THR A 29 3.89 20.88 2.88
C THR A 29 4.31 20.94 4.35
N TYR A 30 4.62 19.79 4.96
CA TYR A 30 5.12 19.72 6.33
C TYR A 30 6.41 20.53 6.52
N SER A 31 7.36 20.44 5.57
CA SER A 31 8.62 21.20 5.66
C SER A 31 8.44 22.72 5.60
N ARG A 32 7.36 23.20 4.96
CA ARG A 32 7.06 24.63 4.84
C ARG A 32 6.26 25.20 6.01
N SER A 33 5.54 24.36 6.76
CA SER A 33 4.73 24.79 7.90
C SER A 33 5.48 24.83 9.23
N ILE A 34 6.75 24.42 9.26
CA ILE A 34 7.61 24.51 10.46
C ILE A 34 8.20 25.93 10.52
N GLY A 35 7.43 26.87 11.07
CA GLY A 35 7.90 28.22 11.40
C GLY A 35 7.00 28.81 12.50
N CYS A 36 7.57 29.22 13.63
CA CYS A 36 6.85 29.92 14.68
C CYS A 36 6.77 31.43 14.35
N PRO A 37 5.62 32.10 14.53
CA PRO A 37 5.57 33.56 14.45
C PRO A 37 6.34 34.20 15.63
N GLU A 38 6.86 35.42 15.46
CA GLU A 38 7.71 36.08 16.47
C GLU A 38 7.00 36.46 17.78
N ALA A 39 5.66 36.49 17.81
CA ALA A 39 4.88 36.61 19.04
C ALA A 39 3.46 36.03 18.87
N GLY A 40 3.00 35.24 19.85
CA GLY A 40 1.69 34.59 19.89
C GLY A 40 1.78 33.14 20.37
N ASP A 41 0.65 32.54 20.77
CA ASP A 41 0.58 31.12 21.10
C ASP A 41 1.11 30.30 19.93
N CYS A 42 2.13 29.47 20.17
CA CYS A 42 2.63 28.53 19.18
C CYS A 42 1.51 27.55 18.82
N TYR A 43 0.71 27.89 17.82
CA TYR A 43 -0.14 26.93 17.13
C TYR A 43 0.83 25.96 16.48
N VAL A 44 1.05 24.79 17.06
CA VAL A 44 1.89 23.74 16.44
C VAL A 44 1.14 23.31 15.19
N PRO A 45 1.52 23.76 13.97
CA PRO A 45 0.79 23.43 12.75
C PRO A 45 1.21 22.00 12.44
N GLY A 46 0.45 21.03 12.96
CA GLY A 46 0.94 19.67 13.08
C GLY A 46 -0.12 18.63 13.41
N SER A 47 -1.12 18.95 14.23
CA SER A 47 -2.19 17.98 14.59
C SER A 47 -2.98 17.51 13.36
N GLU A 48 -3.28 18.43 12.44
CA GLU A 48 -3.97 18.13 11.19
C GLU A 48 -3.07 17.42 10.18
N PHE A 49 -1.75 17.68 10.25
CA PHE A 49 -0.76 16.98 9.44
C PHE A 49 -0.52 15.56 9.92
N LEU A 50 -0.51 15.33 11.24
CA LEU A 50 -0.47 13.99 11.84
C LEU A 50 -1.68 13.18 11.40
N LEU A 51 -2.88 13.77 11.46
CA LEU A 51 -4.11 13.11 11.04
C LEU A 51 -4.11 12.79 9.54
N ASN A 52 -3.63 13.70 8.69
CA ASN A 52 -3.47 13.45 7.25
C ASN A 52 -2.39 12.40 6.94
N LEU A 53 -1.30 12.38 7.70
CA LEU A 53 -0.22 11.41 7.55
C LEU A 53 -0.69 10.01 7.97
N ASP A 54 -1.38 9.89 9.10
CA ASP A 54 -1.98 8.64 9.57
C ASP A 54 -3.02 8.12 8.59
N LEU A 55 -3.90 8.99 8.07
CA LEU A 55 -4.87 8.62 7.05
C LEU A 55 -4.17 8.14 5.77
N LEU A 56 -3.10 8.81 5.34
CA LEU A 56 -2.32 8.43 4.16
C LEU A 56 -1.63 7.08 4.37
N ILE A 57 -1.08 6.82 5.57
CA ILE A 57 -0.50 5.54 5.96
C ILE A 57 -1.57 4.45 5.95
N PHE A 58 -2.73 4.68 6.55
CA PHE A 58 -3.82 3.72 6.60
C PHE A 58 -4.34 3.37 5.20
N CYS A 59 -4.60 4.39 4.38
CA CYS A 59 -5.03 4.22 2.98
C CYS A 59 -3.97 3.50 2.15
N SER A 60 -2.68 3.83 2.33
CA SER A 60 -1.59 3.14 1.65
C SER A 60 -1.53 1.66 2.07
N GLY A 61 -1.71 1.38 3.36
CA GLY A 61 -1.78 0.03 3.90
C GLY A 61 -2.92 -0.76 3.26
N PHE A 62 -4.12 -0.20 3.18
CA PHE A 62 -5.26 -0.86 2.51
C PHE A 62 -5.02 -1.14 1.03
N VAL A 63 -4.35 -0.24 0.32
CA VAL A 63 -4.03 -0.38 -1.11
C VAL A 63 -2.86 -1.34 -1.35
N LEU A 64 -1.92 -1.45 -0.43
CA LEU A 64 -0.78 -2.36 -0.54
C LEU A 64 -1.11 -3.77 -0.03
N TRP A 65 -2.06 -3.90 0.91
CA TRP A 65 -2.38 -5.16 1.58
C TRP A 65 -2.69 -6.32 0.61
N PRO A 66 -3.55 -6.17 -0.41
CA PRO A 66 -3.83 -7.25 -1.37
C PRO A 66 -2.60 -7.69 -2.16
N LEU A 67 -1.70 -6.76 -2.49
CA LEU A 67 -0.43 -7.07 -3.16
C LEU A 67 0.48 -7.88 -2.23
N CYS A 68 0.59 -7.45 -0.97
CA CYS A 68 1.37 -8.16 0.06
C CYS A 68 0.82 -9.57 0.29
N VAL A 69 -0.49 -9.72 0.51
CA VAL A 69 -1.14 -11.04 0.68
C VAL A 69 -0.92 -11.92 -0.54
N HIS A 70 -1.06 -11.39 -1.75
CA HIS A 70 -0.83 -12.16 -2.96
C HIS A 70 0.62 -12.64 -3.08
N HIS A 71 1.60 -11.78 -2.79
CA HIS A 71 3.01 -12.10 -2.95
C HIS A 71 3.55 -13.01 -1.85
N PHE A 72 3.18 -12.74 -0.59
CA PHE A 72 3.71 -13.47 0.57
C PHE A 72 2.92 -14.72 0.95
N ILE A 73 1.63 -14.80 0.60
CA ILE A 73 0.78 -15.92 1.01
C ILE A 73 0.36 -16.74 -0.23
N VAL A 74 -0.29 -16.10 -1.20
CA VAL A 74 -0.91 -16.83 -2.33
C VAL A 74 0.14 -17.46 -3.24
N ARG A 75 1.19 -16.73 -3.64
CA ARG A 75 2.27 -17.26 -4.48
C ARG A 75 2.99 -18.47 -3.88
N PRO A 76 3.53 -18.41 -2.64
CA PRO A 76 4.21 -19.56 -2.06
C PRO A 76 3.24 -20.72 -1.80
N TRP A 77 1.99 -20.45 -1.44
CA TRP A 77 0.98 -21.50 -1.27
C TRP A 77 0.67 -22.22 -2.59
N LEU A 78 0.53 -21.48 -3.70
CA LEU A 78 0.35 -22.08 -5.02
C LEU A 78 1.57 -22.87 -5.47
N ALA A 79 2.78 -22.37 -5.20
CA ALA A 79 4.03 -23.07 -5.51
C ALA A 79 4.13 -24.38 -4.71
N TYR A 80 3.85 -24.35 -3.41
CA TYR A 80 3.78 -25.53 -2.56
C TYR A 80 2.75 -26.53 -3.07
N ARG A 81 1.55 -26.06 -3.42
CA ARG A 81 0.46 -26.92 -3.92
C ARG A 81 0.84 -27.62 -5.23
N ARG A 82 1.49 -26.92 -6.16
CA ARG A 82 2.00 -27.50 -7.42
C ARG A 82 3.12 -28.52 -7.17
N ALA A 83 4.02 -28.24 -6.23
CA ALA A 83 5.07 -29.18 -5.85
C ALA A 83 4.49 -30.45 -5.17
N ALA A 84 3.44 -30.30 -4.37
CA ALA A 84 2.73 -31.40 -3.73
C ALA A 84 2.02 -32.30 -4.74
N THR A 85 1.31 -31.73 -5.73
CA THR A 85 0.71 -32.53 -6.82
C THR A 85 1.78 -33.18 -7.70
N ALA A 86 2.89 -32.51 -7.99
CA ALA A 86 3.99 -33.09 -8.76
C ALA A 86 4.65 -34.31 -8.04
N ARG A 87 4.75 -34.28 -6.70
CA ARG A 87 5.21 -35.44 -5.91
C ARG A 87 4.18 -36.57 -5.88
N ALA A 88 2.90 -36.25 -5.71
CA ALA A 88 1.83 -37.24 -5.71
C ALA A 88 1.71 -37.99 -7.05
N GLN A 89 2.14 -37.38 -8.16
CA GLN A 89 2.10 -37.95 -9.51
C GLN A 89 3.36 -38.76 -9.89
N ARG A 90 4.41 -38.75 -9.04
CA ARG A 90 5.62 -39.59 -9.16
C ARG A 90 5.75 -40.61 -8.00
N PRO A 91 4.82 -41.55 -7.79
CA PRO A 91 5.00 -42.58 -6.76
C PRO A 91 5.87 -43.78 -7.18
N ASN A 92 6.13 -44.02 -8.48
CA ASN A 92 6.71 -45.30 -8.98
C ASN A 92 8.01 -45.17 -9.78
N LEU A 93 9.01 -44.44 -9.28
CA LEU A 93 10.37 -44.47 -9.82
C LEU A 93 11.36 -44.83 -8.70
N LEU A 94 11.18 -46.03 -8.15
CA LEU A 94 12.14 -46.78 -7.33
C LEU A 94 11.95 -48.26 -7.65
#